data_AF-A0A2A7BA14-F1
#
_entry.id   AF-A0A2A7BA14-F1
#
_cell.length_a   1.000
_cell.length_b   1.000
_cell.length_c   1.000
_cell.angle_alpha   90.00
_cell.angle_beta   90.00
_cell.angle_gamma   90.00
#
_symmetry.space_group_name_H-M   'P 1'
#
loop_
_entity.id
_entity.type
_entity.pdbx_description
1 polymer ?
#
loop_
_entity_poly.entity_id
_entity_poly.type
_entity_poly.pdbx_seq_one_letter_code
_entity_poly.pdbx_strand_id
1 'polypeptide(L)'
;LKKLGMLIIQDQIWGRVTQNRSQGRATWYFADEFHLLLKEEQTAAYSAEIWKRFRKWGGVPTGATQNVKDLLSSPEIENILENSDFITLLNQASGDRKILSER
;
A
#
# COMPACT_ATOMS: atom_id res chain seq x y z
N LEU A 1 20.36 2.80 -5.22
CA LEU A 1 20.20 3.08 -3.77
C LEU A 1 18.73 3.02 -3.33
N LYS A 2 17.80 3.80 -3.91
CA LYS A 2 16.38 3.81 -3.49
C LYS A 2 15.67 2.43 -3.51
N LYS A 3 15.84 1.63 -4.57
CA LYS A 3 15.17 0.31 -4.70
C LYS A 3 15.56 -0.70 -3.62
N LEU A 4 16.86 -0.91 -3.41
CA LEU A 4 17.36 -1.85 -2.40
C LEU A 4 16.97 -1.42 -0.98
N GLY A 5 17.05 -0.10 -0.68
CA GLY A 5 16.61 0.43 0.61
C GLY A 5 15.13 0.15 0.90
N MET A 6 14.27 0.30 -0.12
CA MET A 6 12.85 -0.01 0.03
C MET A 6 12.59 -1.50 0.29
N LEU A 7 13.27 -2.40 -0.42
CA LEU A 7 13.14 -3.84 -0.19
C LEU A 7 13.57 -4.24 1.22
N ILE A 8 14.67 -3.66 1.73
CA ILE A 8 15.13 -3.90 3.10
C ILE A 8 14.09 -3.42 4.11
N ILE A 9 13.53 -2.21 3.93
CA ILE A 9 12.49 -1.67 4.81
C ILE A 9 11.26 -2.59 4.80
N GLN A 10 10.82 -3.01 3.62
CA GLN A 10 9.65 -3.86 3.46
C GLN A 10 9.86 -5.25 4.10
N ASP A 11 11.05 -5.85 3.98
CA ASP A 11 11.42 -7.09 4.65
C ASP A 11 11.41 -6.96 6.19
N GLN A 12 11.95 -5.86 6.71
CA GLN A 12 11.91 -5.57 8.15
C GLN A 12 10.46 -5.44 8.67
N ILE A 13 9.57 -4.80 7.92
CA ILE A 13 8.16 -4.68 8.27
C ILE A 13 7.50 -6.06 8.27
N TRP A 14 7.78 -6.89 7.28
CA TRP A 14 7.28 -8.27 7.22
C TRP A 14 7.69 -9.08 8.45
N GLY A 15 8.98 -9.00 8.82
CA GLY A 15 9.51 -9.63 10.02
C GLY A 15 8.80 -9.16 11.29
N ARG A 16 8.54 -7.86 11.41
CA ARG A 16 7.80 -7.27 12.55
C ARG A 16 6.37 -7.80 12.65
N VAL A 17 5.63 -7.82 11.54
CA VAL A 17 4.25 -8.36 11.51
C VAL A 17 4.24 -9.83 11.91
N THR A 18 5.19 -10.61 11.40
CA THR A 18 5.31 -12.04 11.72
C THR A 18 5.60 -12.26 13.21
N GLN A 19 6.51 -11.47 13.79
CA GLN A 19 6.83 -11.54 15.21
C GLN A 19 5.65 -11.13 16.09
N ASN A 20 4.95 -10.06 15.73
CA ASN A 20 3.78 -9.61 16.49
C ASN A 20 2.63 -10.63 16.41
N ARG A 21 2.43 -11.25 15.24
CA ARG A 21 1.47 -12.34 15.05
C ARG A 21 1.73 -13.50 16.00
N SER A 22 2.98 -13.95 16.14
CA SER A 22 3.31 -15.06 17.06
C SER A 22 3.08 -14.70 18.53
N GLN A 23 3.04 -13.41 18.86
CA GLN A 23 2.69 -12.89 20.18
C GLN A 23 1.19 -12.54 20.33
N GLY A 24 0.36 -12.80 19.31
CA GLY A 24 -1.06 -12.43 19.31
C GLY A 24 -1.31 -10.92 19.27
N ARG A 25 -0.35 -10.13 18.79
CA ARG A 25 -0.42 -8.66 18.72
C ARG A 25 -0.69 -8.19 17.31
N ALA A 26 -1.62 -7.25 17.16
CA ALA A 26 -1.87 -6.59 15.90
C ALA A 26 -0.73 -5.61 15.54
N THR A 27 -0.47 -5.43 14.25
CA THR A 27 0.53 -4.46 13.75
C THR A 27 -0.13 -3.46 12.82
N TRP A 28 -0.05 -2.18 13.15
CA TRP A 28 -0.51 -1.12 12.27
C TRP A 28 0.63 -0.74 11.33
N TYR A 29 0.40 -0.86 10.03
CA TYR A 29 1.37 -0.49 9.00
C TYR A 29 0.82 0.71 8.22
N PHE A 30 1.40 1.88 8.45
CA PHE A 30 1.01 3.10 7.77
C PHE A 30 2.09 3.51 6.76
N ALA A 31 1.69 3.61 5.49
CA ALA A 31 2.53 4.04 4.40
C ALA A 31 2.02 5.37 3.85
N ASP A 32 2.67 6.45 4.24
CA ASP A 32 2.45 7.76 3.65
C ASP A 32 3.07 7.84 2.26
N GLU A 33 2.57 8.75 1.41
CA GLU A 33 3.04 8.93 0.03
C GLU A 33 3.03 7.60 -0.76
N PHE A 34 1.99 6.78 -0.56
CA PHE A 34 1.95 5.38 -0.97
C PHE A 34 2.17 5.15 -2.48
N HIS A 35 1.76 6.12 -3.31
CA HIS A 35 1.98 6.08 -4.76
C HIS A 35 3.46 5.94 -5.13
N LEU A 36 4.40 6.36 -4.27
CA LEU A 36 5.84 6.17 -4.48
C LEU A 36 6.25 4.70 -4.46
N LEU A 37 5.56 3.86 -3.67
CA LEU A 37 5.83 2.42 -3.60
C LEU A 37 5.40 1.69 -4.87
N LEU A 38 4.48 2.28 -5.63
CA LEU A 38 3.91 1.69 -6.84
C LEU A 38 4.60 2.13 -8.14
N LYS A 39 5.60 3.02 -8.06
CA LYS A 39 6.31 3.56 -9.24
C LYS A 39 7.15 2.54 -9.99
N GLU A 40 7.70 1.58 -9.27
CA GLU A 40 8.60 0.57 -9.82
C GLU A 40 7.94 -0.80 -9.66
N GLU A 41 7.95 -1.59 -10.72
CA GLU A 41 7.27 -2.89 -10.79
C GLU A 41 7.60 -3.80 -9.60
N GLN A 42 8.88 -3.90 -9.22
CA GLN A 42 9.32 -4.73 -8.12
C GLN A 42 8.76 -4.26 -6.76
N THR A 43 8.77 -2.96 -6.48
CA THR A 43 8.25 -2.44 -5.20
C THR A 43 6.73 -2.45 -5.18
N ALA A 44 6.09 -2.29 -6.33
CA ALA A 44 4.64 -2.40 -6.49
C ALA A 44 4.16 -3.82 -6.20
N ALA A 45 4.78 -4.82 -6.82
CA ALA A 45 4.48 -6.24 -6.61
C ALA A 45 4.66 -6.64 -5.13
N TYR A 46 5.76 -6.19 -4.50
CA TYR A 46 5.96 -6.45 -3.08
C TYR A 46 4.90 -5.77 -2.20
N SER A 47 4.51 -4.53 -2.53
CA SER A 47 3.47 -3.80 -1.79
C SER A 47 2.10 -4.49 -1.90
N ALA A 48 1.75 -5.03 -3.07
CA ALA A 48 0.55 -5.83 -3.26
C ALA A 48 0.58 -7.13 -2.44
N GLU A 49 1.72 -7.82 -2.39
CA GLU A 49 1.89 -9.02 -1.56
C GLU A 49 1.77 -8.72 -0.05
N ILE A 50 2.34 -7.60 0.42
CA ILE A 50 2.12 -7.10 1.78
C ILE A 50 0.61 -6.99 2.06
N TRP A 51 -0.13 -6.34 1.15
CA TRP A 51 -1.57 -6.07 1.34
C TRP A 51 -2.39 -7.36 1.50
N LYS A 52 -2.15 -8.35 0.63
CA LYS A 52 -2.83 -9.66 0.69
C LYS A 52 -2.55 -10.44 1.97
N ARG A 53 -1.35 -10.26 2.53
CA ARG A 53 -0.81 -11.13 3.60
C ARG A 53 -1.05 -10.55 4.97
N PHE A 54 -0.80 -9.25 5.15
CA PHE A 54 -0.85 -8.61 6.47
C PHE A 54 -2.23 -8.74 7.10
N ARG A 55 -3.30 -8.59 6.33
CA ARG A 55 -4.68 -8.78 6.82
C ARG A 55 -4.89 -10.15 7.48
N LYS A 56 -4.34 -11.23 6.91
CA LYS A 56 -4.46 -12.59 7.46
C LYS A 56 -3.60 -12.79 8.71
N TRP A 57 -2.61 -11.92 8.92
CA TRP A 57 -1.56 -12.07 9.92
C TRP A 57 -1.71 -11.05 11.07
N GLY A 58 -2.87 -10.40 11.19
CA GLY A 58 -3.11 -9.38 12.22
C GLY A 58 -2.42 -8.04 11.93
N GLY A 59 -1.91 -7.85 10.70
CA GLY A 59 -1.46 -6.57 10.19
C GLY A 59 -2.64 -5.76 9.65
N VAL A 60 -2.62 -4.46 9.91
CA VAL A 60 -3.59 -3.47 9.41
C VAL A 60 -2.83 -2.51 8.49
N PRO A 61 -2.66 -2.88 7.20
CA PRO A 61 -2.01 -2.00 6.23
C PRO A 61 -2.91 -0.81 5.90
N THR A 62 -2.32 0.38 5.79
CA THR A 62 -3.02 1.63 5.46
C THR A 62 -2.09 2.49 4.61
N GLY A 63 -2.60 2.95 3.47
CA GLY A 63 -1.84 3.71 2.49
C GLY A 63 -2.52 5.06 2.31
N ALA A 64 -1.75 6.13 2.41
CA ALA A 64 -2.22 7.49 2.17
C ALA A 64 -1.51 8.07 0.96
N THR A 65 -2.25 8.78 0.11
CA THR A 65 -1.68 9.47 -1.05
C THR A 65 -2.53 10.67 -1.44
N GLN A 66 -1.86 11.68 -1.97
CA GLN A 66 -2.40 12.86 -2.62
C GLN A 66 -2.34 12.76 -4.15
N ASN A 67 -1.40 11.97 -4.71
CA ASN A 67 -1.26 11.82 -6.15
C ASN A 67 -2.01 10.57 -6.63
N VAL A 68 -3.27 10.79 -7.02
CA VAL A 68 -4.16 9.75 -7.52
C VAL A 68 -3.74 9.26 -8.91
N LYS A 69 -3.17 10.11 -9.76
CA LYS A 69 -2.73 9.73 -11.11
C LYS A 69 -1.60 8.72 -11.06
N ASP A 70 -0.57 8.98 -10.26
CA ASP A 70 0.55 8.06 -10.08
C ASP A 70 0.05 6.76 -9.44
N LEU A 71 -0.88 6.83 -8.47
CA LEU A 71 -1.47 5.65 -7.85
C LEU A 71 -2.18 4.76 -8.87
N LEU A 72 -3.06 5.34 -9.69
CA LEU A 72 -3.87 4.62 -10.70
C LEU A 72 -3.07 4.21 -11.95
N SER A 73 -1.82 4.66 -12.07
CA SER A 73 -0.93 4.27 -13.18
C SER A 73 -0.33 2.87 -13.00
N SER A 74 -0.29 2.36 -11.77
CA SER A 74 0.28 1.06 -11.47
C SER A 74 -0.74 -0.06 -11.70
N PRO A 75 -0.42 -1.14 -12.42
CA PRO A 75 -1.35 -2.26 -12.59
C PRO A 75 -1.65 -2.99 -11.27
N GLU A 76 -0.74 -2.93 -10.29
CA GLU A 76 -0.92 -3.57 -8.98
C GLU A 76 -1.92 -2.86 -8.07
N ILE A 77 -2.38 -1.66 -8.45
CA ILE A 77 -3.32 -0.90 -7.61
C ILE A 77 -4.65 -1.63 -7.45
N GLU A 78 -5.15 -2.29 -8.50
CA GLU A 78 -6.42 -3.04 -8.45
C GLU A 78 -6.38 -4.09 -7.35
N ASN A 79 -5.26 -4.83 -7.28
CA ASN A 79 -5.00 -5.84 -6.27
C ASN A 79 -5.03 -5.28 -4.84
N ILE A 80 -4.44 -4.10 -4.65
CA ILE A 80 -4.40 -3.41 -3.35
C ILE A 80 -5.80 -2.94 -2.97
N LEU A 81 -6.56 -2.36 -3.90
CA LEU A 81 -7.91 -1.87 -3.66
C LEU A 81 -8.88 -3.02 -3.37
N GLU A 82 -8.82 -4.12 -4.13
CA GLU A 82 -9.65 -5.32 -3.90
C GLU A 82 -9.41 -5.96 -2.53
N ASN A 83 -8.17 -5.89 -2.03
CA ASN A 83 -7.81 -6.40 -0.70
C ASN A 83 -8.02 -5.37 0.43
N SER A 84 -8.47 -4.15 0.11
CA SER A 84 -8.80 -3.10 1.07
C SER A 84 -10.27 -3.16 1.45
N ASP A 85 -10.57 -3.15 2.75
CA ASP A 85 -11.95 -3.19 3.24
C ASP A 85 -12.72 -1.90 3.00
N PHE A 86 -12.02 -0.79 2.91
CA PHE A 86 -12.60 0.51 2.67
C PHE A 86 -11.59 1.42 1.98
N ILE A 87 -12.12 2.45 1.33
CA ILE A 87 -11.35 3.55 0.76
C ILE A 87 -11.96 4.83 1.30
N THR A 88 -11.12 5.73 1.81
CA THR A 88 -11.54 7.07 2.20
C THR A 88 -11.05 8.06 1.15
N LEU A 89 -11.98 8.70 0.44
CA LEU A 89 -11.68 9.76 -0.51
C LEU A 89 -11.93 11.12 0.13
N LEU A 90 -10.87 11.90 0.32
CA LEU A 90 -10.96 13.30 0.76
C LEU A 90 -11.18 14.22 -0.43
N ASN A 91 -11.23 15.54 -0.19
CA ASN A 91 -11.39 16.51 -1.27
C ASN A 91 -10.23 16.41 -2.28
N GLN A 92 -10.57 16.31 -3.57
CA GLN A 92 -9.61 16.13 -4.65
C GLN A 92 -9.52 17.39 -5.53
N ALA A 93 -8.36 17.62 -6.13
CA ALA A 93 -8.20 18.64 -7.15
C ALA A 93 -9.15 18.40 -8.32
N SER A 94 -9.54 19.47 -9.04
CA SER A 94 -10.55 19.39 -10.10
C SER A 94 -10.20 18.37 -11.20
N GLY A 95 -8.92 18.28 -11.56
CA GLY A 95 -8.44 17.31 -12.56
C GLY A 95 -8.52 15.86 -12.08
N ASP A 96 -8.20 15.60 -10.81
CA ASP A 96 -8.18 14.24 -10.25
C ASP A 96 -9.61 13.71 -10.01
N ARG A 97 -10.56 14.60 -9.70
CA ARG A 97 -11.98 14.23 -9.61
C ARG A 97 -12.50 13.62 -10.90
N LYS A 98 -12.11 14.17 -12.05
CA LYS A 98 -12.53 13.65 -13.34
C LYS A 98 -12.01 12.23 -13.57
N ILE A 99 -10.73 12.00 -13.26
CA ILE A 99 -10.09 10.68 -13.39
C ILE A 99 -10.78 9.65 -12.49
N LEU A 100 -11.05 10.02 -11.24
CA LEU A 100 -11.75 9.14 -10.29
C LEU A 100 -13.21 8.88 -10.67
N SER A 101 -13.86 9.75 -11.42
CA SER A 101 -15.25 9.53 -11.87
C SER A 101 -15.37 8.63 -13.10
N GLU A 102 -14.28 8.44 -13.84
CA GLU A 102 -14.25 7.68 -15.10
C GLU A 102 -13.73 6.23 -14.90
N ARG A 103 -13.16 5.94 -13.73
CA ARG A 103 -12.57 4.65 -13.32
C ARG A 103 -13.46 3.98 -12.28
#